data_AF-A0A7K2QC42-F1
#
_entry.id   AF-A0A7K2QC42-F1
#
_cell.length_a   1.000
_cell.length_b   1.000
_cell.length_c   1.000
_cell.angle_alpha   90.00
_cell.angle_beta   90.00
_cell.angle_gamma   90.00
#
_symmetry.space_group_name_H-M   'P 1'
#
loop_
_entity.id
_entity.type
_entity.pdbx_description
1 polymer ?
#
loop_
_entity_poly.entity_id
_entity_poly.type
_entity_poly.pdbx_seq_one_letter_code
_entity_poly.pdbx_strand_id
1 'polypeptide(L)' 'AAAAGRHGPAAGLDPRWAARVLAAVGTYADVYERALGPGSGLDVPRGLNELWTGGGLHYPVPLY' A
#
# COMPACT_ATOMS: atom_id res chain seq x y z
N ALA A 1 -3.20 -3.71 9.25
CA ALA A 1 -4.40 -4.51 8.87
C ALA A 1 -5.47 -4.48 9.94
N ALA A 2 -5.20 -4.91 11.18
CA ALA A 2 -6.21 -4.96 12.26
C ALA A 2 -6.89 -3.60 12.52
N ALA A 3 -6.10 -2.51 12.62
CA ALA A 3 -6.64 -1.17 12.78
C ALA A 3 -7.53 -0.72 11.60
N ALA A 4 -7.17 -1.08 10.38
CA ALA A 4 -7.95 -0.76 9.19
C ALA A 4 -9.29 -1.50 9.14
N GLY A 5 -9.42 -2.65 9.80
CA GLY A 5 -10.61 -3.50 9.74
C GLY A 5 -11.88 -2.80 10.23
N ARG A 6 -11.82 -2.06 11.34
CA ARG A 6 -12.99 -1.34 11.89
C ARG A 6 -13.55 -0.25 10.96
N HIS A 7 -12.74 0.22 10.01
CA HIS A 7 -13.15 1.21 9.01
C HIS A 7 -13.84 0.59 7.80
N GLY A 8 -13.70 -0.73 7.61
CA GLY A 8 -14.32 -1.45 6.48
C GLY A 8 -15.82 -1.18 6.36
N PRO A 9 -16.63 -1.33 7.43
CA PRO A 9 -18.07 -1.12 7.37
C PRO A 9 -18.49 0.27 6.88
N ALA A 10 -17.74 1.32 7.21
CA ALA A 10 -18.02 2.68 6.72
C ALA A 10 -17.80 2.82 5.20
N ALA A 11 -16.98 1.96 4.62
CA ALA A 11 -16.74 1.85 3.18
C ALA A 11 -17.57 0.74 2.51
N GLY A 12 -18.52 0.13 3.22
CA GLY A 12 -19.33 -0.99 2.70
C GLY A 12 -18.58 -2.32 2.60
N LEU A 13 -17.45 -2.47 3.31
CA LEU A 13 -16.61 -3.66 3.32
C LEU A 13 -16.69 -4.40 4.65
N ASP A 14 -16.30 -5.67 4.67
CA ASP A 14 -16.21 -6.42 5.91
C ASP A 14 -14.92 -6.10 6.70
N PRO A 15 -14.84 -6.41 8.00
CA PRO A 15 -13.68 -6.07 8.82
C PRO A 15 -12.36 -6.74 8.39
N ARG A 16 -12.39 -7.76 7.53
CA ARG A 16 -11.19 -8.44 7.02
C ARG A 16 -10.67 -7.87 5.71
N TRP A 17 -11.29 -6.81 5.17
CA TRP A 17 -10.94 -6.22 3.87
C TRP A 17 -9.43 -5.95 3.74
N ALA A 18 -8.82 -5.30 4.74
CA ALA A 18 -7.41 -4.92 4.68
C ALA A 18 -6.47 -6.13 4.67
N ALA A 19 -6.82 -7.20 5.40
CA ALA A 19 -6.06 -8.45 5.38
C ALA A 19 -6.18 -9.13 4.01
N ARG A 20 -7.36 -9.10 3.39
CA ARG A 20 -7.58 -9.64 2.03
C ARG A 20 -6.78 -8.88 0.98
N VAL A 21 -6.72 -7.56 1.06
CA VAL A 21 -5.91 -6.74 0.14
C VAL A 21 -4.43 -7.12 0.24
N LEU A 22 -3.88 -7.14 1.46
CA LEU A 22 -2.47 -7.51 1.67
C LEU A 22 -2.18 -8.94 1.18
N ALA A 23 -3.09 -9.89 1.42
CA ALA A 23 -2.93 -11.26 0.93
C ALA A 23 -3.00 -11.37 -0.60
N ALA A 24 -3.83 -10.56 -1.25
CA ALA A 24 -4.02 -10.61 -2.69
C ALA A 24 -2.90 -9.92 -3.48
N VAL A 25 -2.44 -8.75 -3.02
CA VAL A 25 -1.52 -7.90 -3.81
C VAL A 25 -0.30 -7.39 -3.05
N GLY A 26 -0.20 -7.65 -1.75
CA GLY A 26 0.85 -7.12 -0.89
C GLY A 26 0.65 -5.65 -0.52
N THR A 27 1.71 -5.04 -0.04
CA THR A 27 1.82 -3.62 0.28
C THR A 27 2.06 -2.78 -0.99
N TYR A 28 2.00 -1.45 -0.86
CA TYR A 28 2.41 -0.54 -1.94
C TYR A 28 3.85 -0.80 -2.40
N ALA A 29 4.76 -1.16 -1.48
CA ALA A 29 6.12 -1.49 -1.83
C ALA A 29 6.17 -2.70 -2.77
N ASP A 30 5.49 -3.79 -2.40
CA ASP A 30 5.43 -5.03 -3.19
C ASP A 30 4.84 -4.82 -4.59
N VAL A 31 3.82 -3.96 -4.70
CA VAL A 31 3.19 -3.61 -5.98
C VAL A 31 4.16 -2.86 -6.88
N TYR A 32 4.85 -1.87 -6.35
CA TYR A 32 5.74 -1.05 -7.15
C TYR A 32 7.01 -1.81 -7.54
N GLU A 33 7.61 -2.62 -6.65
CA GLU A 33 8.81 -3.41 -6.96
C GLU A 33 8.58 -4.37 -8.14
N ARG A 34 7.43 -5.04 -8.18
CA ARG A 34 7.10 -5.98 -9.28
C ARG A 34 6.67 -5.30 -10.58
N ALA A 35 6.09 -4.10 -10.50
CA ALA A 35 5.48 -3.44 -11.65
C ALA A 35 6.39 -2.38 -12.29
N LEU A 36 7.20 -1.70 -11.49
CA LEU A 36 8.00 -0.54 -11.90
C LEU A 36 9.46 -0.64 -11.45
N GLY A 37 9.74 -1.23 -10.29
CA GLY A 37 11.08 -1.34 -9.73
C GLY A 37 11.95 -2.43 -10.39
N PRO A 38 13.08 -2.79 -9.77
CA PRO A 38 13.99 -3.82 -10.26
C PRO A 38 13.31 -5.15 -10.63
N GLY A 39 12.23 -5.51 -9.91
CA GLY A 39 11.47 -6.74 -10.15
C GLY A 39 10.65 -6.74 -11.46
N SER A 40 10.49 -5.59 -12.13
CA SER A 40 9.76 -5.47 -13.40
C SER A 40 10.66 -5.42 -14.64
N GLY A 41 11.98 -5.26 -14.46
CA GLY A 41 12.92 -5.01 -15.55
C GLY A 41 12.91 -3.56 -16.09
N LEU A 42 12.04 -2.68 -15.58
CA LEU A 42 12.04 -1.25 -15.90
C LEU A 42 13.00 -0.46 -14.99
N ASP A 43 13.16 -0.93 -13.75
CA ASP A 43 14.05 -0.33 -12.74
C ASP A 43 13.80 1.18 -12.51
N VAL A 44 12.53 1.56 -12.46
CA VAL A 44 12.11 2.93 -12.19
C VAL A 44 12.37 3.25 -10.72
N PRO A 45 13.20 4.26 -10.41
CA PRO A 45 13.45 4.66 -9.03
C PRO A 45 12.18 5.27 -8.41
N ARG A 46 11.97 5.01 -7.12
CA ARG A 46 10.79 5.46 -6.35
C ARG A 46 10.55 6.95 -6.48
N GLY A 47 11.58 7.77 -6.27
CA GLY A 47 11.50 9.23 -6.35
C GLY A 47 10.32 9.77 -5.54
N LEU A 48 9.41 10.51 -6.19
CA LEU A 48 8.22 11.06 -5.55
C LEU A 48 7.24 9.99 -5.01
N ASN A 49 7.36 8.74 -5.46
CA ASN A 49 6.55 7.61 -4.97
C ASN A 49 7.13 6.97 -3.70
N GLU A 50 8.26 7.45 -3.17
CA GLU A 50 8.78 7.02 -1.87
C GLU A 50 7.84 7.46 -0.74
N LEU A 51 7.95 6.81 0.42
CA LEU A 51 7.26 7.29 1.62
C LEU A 51 7.66 8.73 1.95
N TRP A 52 6.72 9.50 2.48
CA TRP A 52 6.98 10.89 2.90
C TRP A 52 8.11 11.01 3.93
N THR A 53 8.27 10.02 4.81
CA THR A 53 9.39 9.93 5.77
C THR A 53 10.73 9.61 5.10
N GLY A 54 10.71 9.11 3.86
CA GLY A 54 11.87 8.83 3.03
C GLY A 54 12.13 9.91 1.96
N GLY A 55 11.45 11.06 2.04
CA GLY A 55 11.63 12.18 1.10
C GLY A 55 10.74 12.12 -0.15
N GLY A 56 9.81 11.16 -0.24
CA GLY A 56 8.79 11.12 -1.28
C GLY A 56 7.51 11.85 -0.89
N LEU A 57 6.44 11.61 -1.64
CA LEU A 57 5.12 12.23 -1.45
C LEU A 57 4.05 11.20 -1.05
N HIS A 58 4.40 9.92 -0.94
CA HIS A 58 3.44 8.88 -0.58
C HIS A 58 3.15 8.96 0.94
N TYR A 59 2.00 9.52 1.27
CA TYR A 59 1.52 9.66 2.65
C TYR A 59 0.32 8.74 2.91
N PRO A 60 0.45 7.70 3.76
CA PRO A 60 -0.67 6.88 4.14
C PRO A 60 -1.56 7.63 5.15
N VAL A 61 -2.83 7.83 4.80
CA VAL A 61 -3.81 8.42 5.72
C VAL A 61 -3.97 7.50 6.95
N PRO A 62 -3.78 8.02 8.17
CA PRO A 62 -3.94 7.21 9.37
C PRO A 62 -5.36 6.66 9.53
N LEU A 63 -5.46 5.37 9.83
CA LEU A 63 -6.71 4.71 10.20
C LEU A 63 -6.72 4.53 11.73
N TYR A 64 -7.50 5.37 12.43
CA TYR A 64 -7.59 5.48 13.91
C TYR A 64 -8.69 4.67 14.56
#